data_AF-A0A166X8U7-F1
#
_entry.id   AF-A0A166X8U7-F1
#
_cell.length_a   1.000
_cell.length_b   1.000
_cell.length_c   1.000
_cell.angle_alpha   90.00
_cell.angle_beta   90.00
_cell.angle_gamma   90.00
#
_symmetry.space_group_name_H-M   'P 1'
#
loop_
_entity.id
_entity.type
_entity.pdbx_description
1 polymer ?
#
loop_
_entity_poly.entity_id
_entity_poly.type
_entity_poly.pdbx_seq_one_letter_code
_entity_poly.pdbx_strand_id
1 'polypeptide(L)'
;MLDIVKCKVLSYIEGKEIDAYLLSESSLLVFPHRLILKTCGTTLNLLGLPRILEIARTHASLPSVYRLFYSRKSFMFPERQQGPHRDWRDEVSFLDGLFTNGSAYTVGKVNGDHWLLYLTGPGEGGPADTAPNSPSSNSPISVEEEDVPRDEVEALAEPEEVHIQDYTIEILMSKLSPKASEPFFSKADCSENCSEEGIALSSAIGISELFPAHLTTLDAYSFTPCGYSSNALLKWGDAANDKGLTSGTNSGAQTGGEGYYTIHVTPEEGWSYASFECNVPLRTDPLGKDDEIPDLKTLIRRIVKIFEPGRLTMTLFISSEDNNNAEEQGGETAIEAAQRAFKAALTVPPLSSPKRSSTDGRPAHVGRGMYKRTDKINYEFGGYDLAFASFELR
;
A
#
# COMPACT_ATOMS: atom_id res chain seq x y z
N MET A 1 -14.59 -4.22 16.30
CA MET A 1 -13.24 -4.50 15.76
C MET A 1 -12.35 -3.27 15.96
N LEU A 2 -12.70 -2.11 15.38
CA LEU A 2 -11.90 -0.89 15.53
C LEU A 2 -11.71 -0.42 16.98
N ASP A 3 -12.71 -0.60 17.85
CA ASP A 3 -12.57 -0.31 19.29
C ASP A 3 -11.47 -1.13 19.99
N ILE A 4 -11.21 -2.36 19.53
CA ILE A 4 -10.15 -3.24 20.08
C ILE A 4 -8.78 -2.60 19.86
N VAL A 5 -8.59 -2.03 18.67
CA VAL A 5 -7.35 -1.37 18.25
C VAL A 5 -7.35 0.14 18.54
N LYS A 6 -8.41 0.65 19.19
CA LYS A 6 -8.61 2.06 19.58
C LYS A 6 -8.66 3.04 18.40
N CYS A 7 -9.22 2.61 17.27
CA CYS A 7 -9.47 3.46 16.11
C CYS A 7 -10.94 3.83 16.03
N LYS A 8 -11.25 5.02 15.48
CA LYS A 8 -12.61 5.45 15.16
C LYS A 8 -12.72 5.82 13.68
N VAL A 9 -13.86 5.53 13.07
CA VAL A 9 -14.19 6.01 11.73
C VAL A 9 -14.53 7.49 11.83
N LEU A 10 -13.89 8.32 11.00
CA LEU A 10 -14.15 9.75 10.87
C LEU A 10 -15.13 10.02 9.72
N SER A 11 -14.86 9.42 8.59
CA SER A 11 -15.60 9.53 7.34
C SER A 11 -15.32 8.31 6.47
N TYR A 12 -16.06 8.18 5.38
CA TYR A 12 -15.84 7.11 4.42
C TYR A 12 -16.35 7.51 3.04
N ILE A 13 -15.78 6.87 2.02
CA ILE A 13 -16.23 6.96 0.63
C ILE A 13 -16.49 5.56 0.09
N GLU A 14 -17.58 5.42 -0.64
CA GLU A 14 -18.03 4.16 -1.24
C GLU A 14 -17.60 4.09 -2.70
N GLY A 15 -17.06 2.94 -3.09
CA GLY A 15 -16.73 2.58 -4.46
C GLY A 15 -17.64 1.45 -4.97
N LYS A 16 -17.41 1.01 -6.20
CA LYS A 16 -18.04 -0.20 -6.74
C LYS A 16 -17.37 -1.48 -6.21
N GLU A 17 -16.06 -1.45 -6.00
CA GLU A 17 -15.24 -2.60 -5.58
C GLU A 17 -14.54 -2.36 -4.24
N ILE A 18 -14.43 -1.10 -3.80
CA ILE A 18 -13.67 -0.73 -2.60
C ILE A 18 -14.44 0.31 -1.79
N ASP A 19 -14.67 0.03 -0.51
CA ASP A 19 -15.07 1.03 0.46
C ASP A 19 -13.85 1.50 1.26
N ALA A 20 -13.62 2.81 1.30
CA ALA A 20 -12.49 3.40 2.02
C ALA A 20 -12.98 4.19 3.25
N TYR A 21 -12.63 3.70 4.44
CA TYR A 21 -12.93 4.33 5.72
C TYR A 21 -11.70 5.08 6.22
N LEU A 22 -11.85 6.39 6.37
CA LEU A 22 -10.83 7.23 6.99
C LEU A 22 -10.97 7.14 8.50
N LEU A 23 -9.91 6.73 9.17
CA LEU A 23 -9.88 6.55 10.62
C LEU A 23 -9.09 7.67 11.29
N SER A 24 -9.19 7.76 12.62
CA SER A 24 -8.33 8.61 13.45
C SER A 24 -6.85 8.27 13.24
N GLU A 25 -6.19 9.00 12.32
CA GLU A 25 -4.81 8.86 11.83
C GLU A 25 -4.47 7.56 11.08
N SER A 26 -5.48 6.91 10.49
CA SER A 26 -5.34 5.54 9.98
C SER A 26 -6.35 5.26 8.86
N SER A 27 -6.26 4.12 8.19
CA SER A 27 -7.18 3.76 7.10
C SER A 27 -7.60 2.30 7.13
N LEU A 28 -8.86 2.07 6.78
CA LEU A 28 -9.43 0.75 6.56
C LEU A 28 -10.03 0.73 5.15
N LEU A 29 -9.56 -0.19 4.31
CA LEU A 29 -10.09 -0.43 2.97
C LEU A 29 -10.73 -1.82 2.92
N VAL A 30 -11.96 -1.89 2.44
CA VAL A 30 -12.75 -3.13 2.41
C VAL A 30 -13.13 -3.43 0.96
N PHE A 31 -12.71 -4.60 0.49
CA PHE A 31 -13.03 -5.16 -0.81
C PHE A 31 -13.92 -6.39 -0.62
N PRO A 32 -14.54 -6.96 -1.68
CA PRO A 32 -15.34 -8.18 -1.58
C PRO A 32 -14.61 -9.37 -0.92
N HIS A 33 -13.30 -9.52 -1.14
CA HIS A 33 -12.51 -10.65 -0.65
C HIS A 33 -11.13 -10.23 -0.05
N ARG A 34 -10.90 -8.93 0.14
CA ARG A 34 -9.64 -8.36 0.65
C ARG A 34 -9.96 -7.27 1.68
N LEU A 35 -9.12 -7.17 2.71
CA LEU A 35 -9.20 -6.11 3.70
C LEU A 35 -7.80 -5.56 3.97
N ILE A 36 -7.67 -4.24 4.06
CA ILE A 36 -6.42 -3.57 4.40
C ILE A 36 -6.70 -2.68 5.61
N LEU A 37 -5.98 -2.93 6.71
CA LEU A 37 -6.05 -2.10 7.91
C LEU A 37 -4.67 -1.55 8.24
N LYS A 38 -4.48 -0.26 7.98
CA LYS A 38 -3.26 0.46 8.28
C LYS A 38 -3.49 1.34 9.50
N THR A 39 -2.71 1.11 10.55
CA THR A 39 -2.80 1.91 11.78
C THR A 39 -1.45 2.49 12.19
N CYS A 40 -1.47 3.57 12.97
CA CYS A 40 -0.28 4.28 13.43
C CYS A 40 -0.25 4.40 14.98
N GLY A 41 0.70 5.19 15.50
CA GLY A 41 0.81 5.46 16.93
C GLY A 41 1.13 4.20 17.74
N THR A 42 0.41 4.00 18.85
CA THR A 42 0.53 2.81 19.73
C THR A 42 -0.67 1.88 19.61
N THR A 43 -1.34 1.88 18.46
CA THR A 43 -2.48 1.00 18.20
C THR A 43 -2.02 -0.46 18.16
N LEU A 44 -2.83 -1.35 18.75
CA LEU A 44 -2.50 -2.77 18.85
C LEU A 44 -3.07 -3.56 17.67
N ASN A 45 -2.64 -3.21 16.47
CA ASN A 45 -3.20 -3.68 15.19
C ASN A 45 -3.44 -5.20 15.17
N LEU A 46 -2.44 -5.99 15.56
CA LEU A 46 -2.52 -7.47 15.52
C LEU A 46 -3.59 -8.04 16.45
N LEU A 47 -3.94 -7.35 17.55
CA LEU A 47 -5.03 -7.80 18.42
C LEU A 47 -6.42 -7.65 17.78
N GLY A 48 -6.54 -6.85 16.72
CA GLY A 48 -7.76 -6.77 15.91
C GLY A 48 -7.95 -7.99 15.00
N LEU A 49 -6.87 -8.67 14.61
CA LEU A 49 -6.89 -9.71 13.58
C LEU A 49 -7.83 -10.88 13.90
N PRO A 50 -7.85 -11.47 15.12
CA PRO A 50 -8.81 -12.54 15.43
C PRO A 50 -10.27 -12.12 15.23
N ARG A 51 -10.63 -10.88 15.56
CA ARG A 51 -11.99 -10.37 15.37
C ARG A 51 -12.30 -10.11 13.90
N ILE A 52 -11.30 -9.72 13.09
CA ILE A 52 -11.45 -9.58 11.63
C ILE A 52 -11.77 -10.94 11.02
N LEU A 53 -10.99 -11.97 11.37
CA LEU A 53 -11.20 -13.34 10.88
C LEU A 53 -12.57 -13.89 11.29
N GLU A 54 -12.99 -13.64 12.54
CA GLU A 54 -14.32 -14.03 13.00
C GLU A 54 -15.42 -13.37 12.16
N ILE A 55 -15.32 -12.06 11.90
CA ILE A 55 -16.29 -11.33 11.07
C ILE A 55 -16.31 -11.86 9.64
N ALA A 56 -15.15 -12.08 9.03
CA ALA A 56 -15.05 -12.62 7.68
C ALA A 56 -15.74 -13.99 7.56
N ARG A 57 -15.52 -14.87 8.55
CA ARG A 57 -16.16 -16.19 8.61
C ARG A 57 -17.67 -16.11 8.82
N THR A 58 -18.14 -15.32 9.78
CA THR A 58 -19.55 -15.34 10.20
C THR A 58 -20.47 -14.44 9.38
N HIS A 59 -19.94 -13.36 8.79
CA HIS A 59 -20.72 -12.35 8.08
C HIS A 59 -20.41 -12.27 6.59
N ALA A 60 -19.21 -12.65 6.15
CA ALA A 60 -18.82 -12.61 4.74
C ALA A 60 -18.71 -14.00 4.09
N SER A 61 -18.95 -15.09 4.84
CA SER A 61 -18.79 -16.46 4.37
C SER A 61 -17.39 -16.76 3.81
N LEU A 62 -16.36 -16.14 4.40
CA LEU A 62 -14.95 -16.32 4.07
C LEU A 62 -14.25 -17.04 5.24
N PRO A 63 -14.33 -18.39 5.33
CA PRO A 63 -13.83 -19.13 6.48
C PRO A 63 -12.30 -19.32 6.51
N SER A 64 -11.64 -19.12 5.37
CA SER A 64 -10.21 -19.34 5.20
C SER A 64 -9.51 -18.11 4.63
N VAL A 65 -8.29 -17.85 5.07
CA VAL A 65 -7.45 -16.78 4.55
C VAL A 65 -6.64 -17.31 3.38
N TYR A 66 -6.84 -16.75 2.19
CA TYR A 66 -6.03 -17.09 1.01
C TYR A 66 -4.57 -16.69 1.20
N ARG A 67 -4.33 -15.45 1.65
CA ARG A 67 -2.99 -14.90 1.89
C ARG A 67 -3.06 -13.78 2.93
N LEU A 68 -2.06 -13.71 3.81
CA LEU A 68 -1.88 -12.62 4.77
C LEU A 68 -0.58 -11.88 4.48
N PHE A 69 -0.63 -10.55 4.55
CA PHE A 69 0.54 -9.69 4.62
C PHE A 69 0.46 -8.85 5.89
N TYR A 70 1.48 -8.96 6.74
CA TYR A 70 1.70 -8.04 7.84
C TYR A 70 3.06 -7.39 7.68
N SER A 71 3.09 -6.08 7.54
CA SER A 71 4.33 -5.35 7.37
C SER A 71 4.37 -4.05 8.14
N ARG A 72 5.58 -3.60 8.43
CA ARG A 72 5.84 -2.26 8.97
C ARG A 72 7.28 -1.85 8.75
N LYS A 73 7.52 -0.55 8.68
CA LYS A 73 8.87 -0.01 8.81
C LYS A 73 9.34 -0.12 10.27
N SER A 74 10.67 -0.17 10.46
CA SER A 74 11.30 0.03 11.77
C SER A 74 10.75 1.28 12.47
N PHE A 75 10.27 1.14 13.71
CA PHE A 75 9.77 2.27 14.51
C PHE A 75 10.88 3.26 14.88
N MET A 76 10.52 4.54 15.04
CA MET A 76 11.41 5.55 15.62
C MET A 76 11.63 5.32 17.12
N PHE A 77 10.58 4.88 17.82
CA PHE A 77 10.56 4.67 19.29
C PHE A 77 9.93 3.31 19.64
N PRO A 78 10.60 2.17 19.35
CA PRO A 78 10.06 0.83 19.61
C PRO A 78 9.65 0.62 21.08
N GLU A 79 10.34 1.26 22.03
CA GLU A 79 10.10 1.15 23.47
C GLU A 79 8.75 1.70 23.92
N ARG A 80 8.09 2.54 23.08
CA ARG A 80 6.75 3.08 23.36
C ARG A 80 5.63 2.12 22.93
N GLN A 81 5.95 1.12 22.12
CA GLN A 81 4.97 0.13 21.69
C GLN A 81 4.62 -0.84 22.82
N GLN A 82 3.40 -1.37 22.74
CA GLN A 82 2.87 -2.36 23.68
C GLN A 82 2.72 -3.70 22.96
N GLY A 83 2.76 -4.80 23.73
CA GLY A 83 2.70 -6.15 23.16
C GLY A 83 1.44 -6.38 22.33
N PRO A 84 1.54 -7.06 21.16
CA PRO A 84 2.74 -7.75 20.65
C PRO A 84 3.75 -6.86 19.91
N HIS A 85 3.48 -5.57 19.69
CA HIS A 85 4.24 -4.70 18.79
C HIS A 85 5.57 -4.13 19.30
N ARG A 86 6.02 -4.60 20.47
CA ARG A 86 7.25 -4.10 21.09
C ARG A 86 8.51 -4.66 20.44
N ASP A 87 8.43 -5.90 19.95
CA ASP A 87 9.54 -6.59 19.28
C ASP A 87 9.02 -7.39 18.09
N TRP A 88 9.84 -7.50 17.04
CA TRP A 88 9.47 -8.24 15.84
C TRP A 88 9.22 -9.73 16.12
N ARG A 89 9.95 -10.34 17.07
CA ARG A 89 9.77 -11.75 17.42
C ARG A 89 8.42 -12.00 18.08
N ASP A 90 7.94 -11.04 18.88
CA ASP A 90 6.63 -11.14 19.53
C ASP A 90 5.49 -11.02 18.51
N GLU A 91 5.65 -10.15 17.50
CA GLU A 91 4.71 -10.02 16.39
C GLU A 91 4.66 -11.30 15.54
N VAL A 92 5.83 -11.86 15.20
CA VAL A 92 5.92 -13.14 14.48
C VAL A 92 5.33 -14.28 15.30
N SER A 93 5.67 -14.40 16.58
CA SER A 93 5.12 -15.44 17.45
C SER A 93 3.60 -15.34 17.62
N PHE A 94 3.04 -14.11 17.63
CA PHE A 94 1.60 -13.91 17.64
C PHE A 94 0.95 -14.44 16.36
N LEU A 95 1.56 -14.13 15.20
CA LEU A 95 1.07 -14.55 13.89
C LEU A 95 1.21 -16.06 13.65
N ASP A 96 2.33 -16.66 14.06
CA ASP A 96 2.54 -18.12 14.02
C ASP A 96 1.55 -18.87 14.93
N GLY A 97 1.01 -18.19 15.96
CA GLY A 97 -0.08 -18.72 16.78
C GLY A 97 -1.43 -18.77 16.07
N LEU A 98 -1.58 -18.05 14.95
CA LEU A 98 -2.80 -17.97 14.14
C LEU A 98 -2.68 -18.68 12.78
N PHE A 99 -1.47 -18.75 12.21
CA PHE A 99 -1.21 -19.31 10.89
C PHE A 99 -0.05 -20.30 10.91
N THR A 100 -0.14 -21.39 10.15
CA THR A 100 0.85 -22.48 10.18
C THR A 100 1.96 -22.36 9.13
N ASN A 101 1.76 -21.55 8.09
CA ASN A 101 2.67 -21.40 6.94
C ASN A 101 3.23 -19.97 6.82
N GLY A 102 3.53 -19.35 7.96
CA GLY A 102 4.13 -18.04 8.07
C GLY A 102 5.60 -18.00 7.64
N SER A 103 5.99 -16.89 7.03
CA SER A 103 7.39 -16.58 6.74
C SER A 103 7.69 -15.12 7.06
N ALA A 104 8.70 -14.89 7.89
CA ALA A 104 9.09 -13.57 8.37
C ALA A 104 10.43 -13.11 7.77
N TYR A 105 10.49 -11.85 7.34
CA TYR A 105 11.62 -11.25 6.65
C TYR A 105 11.97 -9.87 7.22
N THR A 106 13.26 -9.54 7.19
CA THR A 106 13.76 -8.19 7.45
C THR A 106 14.48 -7.69 6.21
N VAL A 107 13.95 -6.65 5.59
CA VAL A 107 14.43 -6.08 4.34
C VAL A 107 15.12 -4.75 4.63
N GLY A 108 16.43 -4.67 4.36
CA GLY A 108 17.24 -3.48 4.63
C GLY A 108 18.24 -3.67 5.77
N LYS A 109 18.76 -2.57 6.30
CA LYS A 109 19.81 -2.60 7.34
C LYS A 109 19.19 -2.87 8.70
N VAL A 110 19.48 -4.03 9.29
CA VAL A 110 19.00 -4.40 10.64
C VAL A 110 19.41 -3.41 11.73
N ASN A 111 20.53 -2.71 11.55
CA ASN A 111 21.03 -1.67 12.44
C ASN A 111 20.67 -0.25 12.00
N GLY A 112 19.72 -0.10 11.07
CA GLY A 112 19.28 1.17 10.52
C GLY A 112 17.85 1.07 9.98
N ASP A 113 17.61 1.77 8.88
CA ASP A 113 16.32 1.75 8.21
C ASP A 113 16.08 0.38 7.54
N HIS A 114 15.09 -0.34 8.06
CA HIS A 114 14.62 -1.61 7.52
C HIS A 114 13.09 -1.69 7.55
N TRP A 115 12.57 -2.64 6.79
CA TRP A 115 11.16 -2.94 6.67
C TRP A 115 10.96 -4.41 7.02
N LEU A 116 9.93 -4.69 7.81
CA LEU A 116 9.61 -6.02 8.33
C LEU A 116 8.39 -6.53 7.59
N LEU A 117 8.39 -7.81 7.27
CA LEU A 117 7.31 -8.48 6.57
C LEU A 117 7.09 -9.87 7.14
N TYR A 118 5.85 -10.19 7.42
CA TYR A 118 5.35 -11.53 7.61
C TYR A 118 4.34 -11.80 6.50
N LEU A 119 4.50 -12.92 5.81
CA LEU A 119 3.53 -13.37 4.81
C LEU A 119 3.22 -14.85 4.96
N THR A 120 2.03 -15.25 4.50
CA THR A 120 1.67 -16.65 4.35
C THR A 120 1.66 -17.05 2.88
N GLY A 121 1.93 -18.33 2.58
CA GLY A 121 1.65 -18.89 1.26
C GLY A 121 0.15 -19.16 1.07
N PRO A 122 -0.34 -19.27 -0.17
CA PRO A 122 -1.64 -19.86 -0.43
C PRO A 122 -1.58 -21.31 0.05
N GLY A 123 -2.53 -21.71 0.90
CA GLY A 123 -2.46 -23.00 1.58
C GLY A 123 -2.59 -24.19 0.60
N GLU A 124 -1.61 -25.09 0.59
CA GLU A 124 -1.72 -26.41 -0.08
C GLU A 124 -2.45 -27.47 0.77
N GLY A 125 -3.07 -27.08 1.88
CA GLY A 125 -3.94 -27.96 2.67
C GLY A 125 -5.38 -27.50 2.54
N GLY A 126 -6.31 -28.42 2.26
CA GLY A 126 -7.76 -28.19 2.33
C GLY A 126 -8.20 -27.55 3.66
N PRO A 127 -9.49 -27.18 3.82
CA PRO A 127 -9.99 -26.21 4.79
C PRO A 127 -9.61 -26.58 6.23
N ALA A 128 -8.42 -26.18 6.64
CA ALA A 128 -8.03 -26.14 8.03
C ALA A 128 -8.67 -24.87 8.58
N ASP A 129 -9.76 -25.07 9.32
CA ASP A 129 -10.39 -24.02 10.12
C ASP A 129 -9.29 -23.17 10.77
N THR A 130 -9.14 -21.90 10.35
CA THR A 130 -8.25 -20.93 10.99
C THR A 130 -8.84 -20.47 12.34
N ALA A 131 -9.41 -21.40 13.10
CA ALA A 131 -9.94 -21.17 14.42
C ALA A 131 -8.77 -21.07 15.43
N PRO A 132 -8.83 -20.14 16.39
CA PRO A 132 -7.86 -20.12 17.49
C PRO A 132 -7.95 -21.45 18.27
N ASN A 133 -6.81 -22.12 18.38
CA ASN A 133 -6.68 -23.45 18.99
C ASN A 133 -7.39 -23.54 20.36
N SER A 134 -8.41 -24.39 20.45
CA SER A 134 -8.84 -24.99 21.72
C SER A 134 -8.14 -26.35 21.87
N PRO A 135 -7.74 -26.77 23.09
CA PRO A 135 -6.90 -27.96 23.26
C PRO A 135 -7.72 -29.23 23.01
N SER A 136 -7.50 -29.89 21.87
CA SER A 136 -8.09 -31.19 21.57
C SER A 136 -7.13 -32.33 21.95
N SER A 137 -7.66 -33.20 22.81
CA SER A 137 -7.06 -34.45 23.26
C SER A 137 -6.90 -35.46 22.12
N ASN A 138 -5.71 -36.06 22.02
CA ASN A 138 -5.38 -37.18 21.15
C ASN A 138 -6.34 -38.37 21.31
N SER A 139 -6.83 -38.92 20.20
CA SER A 139 -7.16 -40.35 20.05
C SER A 139 -7.14 -40.72 18.55
N PRO A 140 -6.42 -41.78 18.14
CA PRO A 140 -6.38 -42.20 16.74
C PRO A 140 -7.54 -43.16 16.45
N ILE A 141 -8.30 -42.89 15.38
CA ILE A 141 -9.18 -43.89 14.77
C ILE A 141 -8.79 -43.99 13.29
N SER A 142 -8.24 -45.14 12.96
CA SER A 142 -8.01 -45.62 11.59
C SER A 142 -9.34 -45.96 10.93
N VAL A 143 -9.57 -45.49 9.70
CA VAL A 143 -10.65 -45.97 8.85
C VAL A 143 -10.08 -46.27 7.47
N GLU A 144 -10.40 -47.48 7.00
CA GLU A 144 -9.91 -48.13 5.78
C GLU A 144 -10.52 -47.48 4.52
N GLU A 145 -9.74 -47.45 3.44
CA GLU A 145 -10.14 -46.98 2.11
C GLU A 145 -11.08 -48.02 1.44
N GLU A 146 -12.30 -47.63 1.09
CA GLU A 146 -13.14 -48.38 0.14
C GLU A 146 -13.07 -47.72 -1.25
N ASP A 147 -12.70 -48.55 -2.23
CA ASP A 147 -12.48 -48.28 -3.64
C ASP A 147 -13.83 -48.22 -4.39
N VAL A 148 -14.17 -47.09 -5.03
CA VAL A 148 -15.39 -46.93 -5.84
C VAL A 148 -15.01 -46.52 -7.28
N PRO A 149 -15.56 -47.15 -8.34
CA PRO A 149 -15.08 -46.96 -9.71
C PRO A 149 -15.40 -45.58 -10.27
N ARG A 150 -14.43 -45.02 -11.01
CA ARG A 150 -14.54 -43.77 -11.77
C ARG A 150 -15.30 -43.98 -13.08
N ASP A 151 -16.57 -43.60 -13.11
CA ASP A 151 -17.30 -43.34 -14.36
C ASP A 151 -17.52 -41.82 -14.54
N GLU A 152 -16.98 -41.33 -15.66
CA GLU A 152 -17.34 -40.15 -16.45
C GLU A 152 -18.02 -38.95 -15.71
N VAL A 153 -17.19 -38.03 -15.20
CA VAL A 153 -17.59 -36.63 -14.99
C VAL A 153 -17.05 -35.79 -16.15
N GLU A 154 -17.97 -35.26 -16.95
CA GLU A 154 -17.70 -34.25 -17.97
C GLU A 154 -16.89 -33.11 -17.34
N ALA A 155 -15.74 -32.80 -17.95
CA ALA A 155 -14.90 -31.67 -17.57
C ALA A 155 -15.66 -30.36 -17.80
N LEU A 156 -16.33 -29.87 -16.77
CA LEU A 156 -16.76 -28.49 -16.69
C LEU A 156 -15.49 -27.64 -16.70
N ALA A 157 -15.30 -26.87 -17.77
CA ALA A 157 -14.22 -25.91 -17.89
C ALA A 157 -14.20 -25.03 -16.65
N GLU A 158 -13.07 -25.01 -15.94
CA GLU A 158 -12.86 -24.06 -14.85
C GLU A 158 -13.07 -22.65 -15.40
N PRO A 159 -13.79 -21.78 -14.67
CA PRO A 159 -13.98 -20.40 -15.11
C PRO A 159 -12.59 -19.77 -15.30
N GLU A 160 -12.33 -19.17 -16.46
CA GLU A 160 -11.10 -18.41 -16.70
C GLU A 160 -10.92 -17.41 -15.56
N GLU A 161 -9.95 -17.65 -14.67
CA GLU A 161 -9.63 -16.73 -13.60
C GLU A 161 -9.20 -15.41 -14.25
N VAL A 162 -10.00 -14.36 -14.05
CA VAL A 162 -9.63 -13.01 -14.47
C VAL A 162 -8.42 -12.62 -13.63
N HIS A 163 -7.23 -12.75 -14.22
CA HIS A 163 -5.97 -12.46 -13.56
C HIS A 163 -5.83 -10.95 -13.34
N ILE A 164 -6.17 -10.49 -12.14
CA ILE A 164 -5.97 -9.10 -11.72
C ILE A 164 -4.57 -9.02 -11.10
N GLN A 165 -3.67 -8.29 -11.77
CA GLN A 165 -2.34 -7.98 -11.26
C GLN A 165 -2.44 -7.28 -9.90
N ASP A 166 -1.98 -7.95 -8.83
CA ASP A 166 -1.86 -7.33 -7.51
C ASP A 166 -0.56 -6.50 -7.46
N TYR A 167 -0.73 -5.20 -7.29
CA TYR A 167 0.32 -4.19 -7.28
C TYR A 167 0.17 -3.38 -6.01
N THR A 168 1.23 -3.12 -5.25
CA THR A 168 1.16 -2.22 -4.10
C THR A 168 2.48 -1.49 -3.92
N ILE A 169 2.46 -0.17 -4.06
CA ILE A 169 3.59 0.71 -3.79
C ILE A 169 3.39 1.43 -2.45
N GLU A 170 4.44 1.46 -1.62
CA GLU A 170 4.53 2.36 -0.48
C GLU A 170 5.72 3.29 -0.61
N ILE A 171 5.53 4.55 -0.22
CA ILE A 171 6.58 5.56 -0.09
C ILE A 171 6.55 6.09 1.33
N LEU A 172 7.54 5.70 2.11
CA LEU A 172 7.66 6.00 3.53
C LEU A 172 8.73 7.08 3.72
N MET A 173 8.33 8.24 4.22
CA MET A 173 9.09 9.47 4.22
C MET A 173 9.35 9.95 5.63
N SER A 174 10.56 10.42 5.90
CA SER A 174 10.94 10.96 7.21
C SER A 174 11.83 12.19 7.05
N LYS A 175 11.93 12.99 8.11
CA LYS A 175 12.66 14.26 8.10
C LYS A 175 12.11 15.20 7.01
N LEU A 176 10.78 15.37 7.00
CA LEU A 176 10.11 16.30 6.10
C LEU A 176 10.68 17.71 6.29
N SER A 177 10.79 18.49 5.22
CA SER A 177 11.28 19.87 5.34
C SER A 177 10.31 20.70 6.21
N PRO A 178 10.80 21.70 6.97
CA PRO A 178 9.91 22.57 7.75
C PRO A 178 8.84 23.23 6.89
N LYS A 179 9.21 23.64 5.67
CA LYS A 179 8.30 24.24 4.69
C LYS A 179 7.21 23.27 4.23
N ALA A 180 7.55 22.00 4.02
CA ALA A 180 6.57 20.97 3.64
C ALA A 180 5.70 20.54 4.83
N SER A 181 6.20 20.68 6.06
CA SER A 181 5.49 20.29 7.29
C SER A 181 4.51 21.37 7.78
N GLU A 182 4.85 22.65 7.57
CA GLU A 182 4.07 23.82 8.00
C GLU A 182 2.56 23.76 7.66
N PRO A 183 2.15 23.36 6.44
CA PRO A 183 0.73 23.35 6.07
C PRO A 183 -0.14 22.37 6.88
N PHE A 184 0.47 21.37 7.52
CA PHE A 184 -0.24 20.34 8.30
C PHE A 184 -0.46 20.73 9.77
N PHE A 185 -0.08 21.94 10.18
CA PHE A 185 -0.43 22.50 11.47
C PHE A 185 -1.72 23.32 11.32
N SER A 186 -2.75 22.97 12.08
CA SER A 186 -4.00 23.71 12.09
C SER A 186 -3.78 25.12 12.61
N LYS A 187 -4.36 26.10 11.90
CA LYS A 187 -4.30 27.52 12.31
C LYS A 187 -5.41 27.91 13.30
N ALA A 188 -6.40 27.04 13.49
CA ALA A 188 -7.56 27.23 14.37
C ALA A 188 -8.01 25.88 14.96
N ASP A 189 -8.80 25.92 16.03
CA ASP A 189 -9.44 24.73 16.57
C ASP A 189 -10.47 24.21 15.57
N CYS A 190 -10.20 23.03 15.02
CA CYS A 190 -11.07 22.41 14.06
C CYS A 190 -12.10 21.54 14.82
N SER A 191 -13.24 22.14 15.21
CA SER A 191 -14.31 21.38 15.88
C SER A 191 -15.41 20.90 14.93
N GLU A 192 -15.59 21.54 13.77
CA GLU A 192 -16.70 21.22 12.86
C GLU A 192 -16.30 21.05 11.38
N ASN A 193 -15.13 21.55 10.93
CA ASN A 193 -14.81 21.67 9.49
C ASN A 193 -13.57 20.87 9.03
N CYS A 194 -13.16 19.82 9.74
CA CYS A 194 -11.84 19.19 9.53
C CYS A 194 -11.70 18.43 8.23
N SER A 195 -12.82 17.89 7.74
CA SER A 195 -12.86 17.28 6.42
C SER A 195 -12.72 18.33 5.31
N GLU A 196 -13.43 19.46 5.44
CA GLU A 196 -13.35 20.56 4.46
C GLU A 196 -11.95 21.19 4.43
N GLU A 197 -11.35 21.41 5.60
CA GLU A 197 -9.97 21.86 5.73
C GLU A 197 -8.98 20.86 5.14
N GLY A 198 -9.22 19.55 5.33
CA GLY A 198 -8.43 18.49 4.72
C GLY A 198 -8.47 18.56 3.19
N ILE A 199 -9.65 18.70 2.60
CA ILE A 199 -9.83 18.81 1.14
C ILE A 199 -9.19 20.11 0.60
N ALA A 200 -9.39 21.23 1.28
CA ALA A 200 -8.80 22.51 0.91
C ALA A 200 -7.26 22.46 0.97
N LEU A 201 -6.71 21.85 2.02
CA LEU A 201 -5.28 21.64 2.16
C LEU A 201 -4.73 20.74 1.05
N SER A 202 -5.41 19.64 0.75
CA SER A 202 -5.03 18.71 -0.32
C SER A 202 -4.86 19.41 -1.66
N SER A 203 -5.80 20.30 -1.98
CA SER A 203 -5.80 21.09 -3.21
C SER A 203 -4.72 22.19 -3.18
N ALA A 204 -4.43 22.76 -2.02
CA ALA A 204 -3.41 23.81 -1.88
C ALA A 204 -1.98 23.28 -2.06
N ILE A 205 -1.70 22.05 -1.58
CA ILE A 205 -0.33 21.51 -1.57
C ILE A 205 -0.02 20.56 -2.73
N GLY A 206 -1.01 20.13 -3.50
CA GLY A 206 -0.79 19.30 -4.69
C GLY A 206 -1.23 17.83 -4.56
N ILE A 207 -1.93 17.45 -3.48
CA ILE A 207 -2.38 16.06 -3.27
C ILE A 207 -3.50 15.71 -4.26
N SER A 208 -4.43 16.64 -4.49
CA SER A 208 -5.55 16.45 -5.42
C SER A 208 -5.10 16.19 -6.87
N GLU A 209 -3.87 16.60 -7.21
CA GLU A 209 -3.25 16.46 -8.52
C GLU A 209 -2.28 15.28 -8.63
N LEU A 210 -2.21 14.41 -7.61
CA LEU A 210 -1.43 13.17 -7.70
C LEU A 210 -1.92 12.29 -8.84
N PHE A 211 -3.25 12.23 -9.03
CA PHE A 211 -3.94 11.51 -10.11
C PHE A 211 -4.96 12.45 -10.80
N PRO A 212 -5.46 12.13 -12.00
CA PRO A 212 -6.48 12.95 -12.66
C PRO A 212 -7.74 13.10 -11.81
N ALA A 213 -8.20 14.34 -11.64
CA ALA A 213 -9.34 14.67 -10.77
C ALA A 213 -10.64 13.97 -11.19
N HIS A 214 -10.84 13.74 -12.49
CA HIS A 214 -12.04 13.06 -13.00
C HIS A 214 -12.07 11.54 -12.71
N LEU A 215 -10.94 10.97 -12.30
CA LEU A 215 -10.80 9.55 -11.93
C LEU A 215 -10.74 9.33 -10.43
N THR A 216 -10.67 10.41 -9.63
CA THR A 216 -10.30 10.36 -8.22
C THR A 216 -11.42 10.91 -7.34
N THR A 217 -11.87 10.11 -6.39
CA THR A 217 -12.72 10.56 -5.27
C THR A 217 -11.85 10.63 -4.03
N LEU A 218 -11.61 11.82 -3.49
CA LEU A 218 -10.74 12.06 -2.34
C LEU A 218 -11.57 12.37 -1.09
N ASP A 219 -11.26 11.67 0.00
CA ASP A 219 -11.69 11.97 1.37
C ASP A 219 -10.46 12.32 2.21
N ALA A 220 -10.47 13.48 2.85
CA ALA A 220 -9.31 14.00 3.57
C ALA A 220 -9.73 14.65 4.88
N TYR A 221 -8.83 14.60 5.87
CA TYR A 221 -9.08 15.13 7.21
C TYR A 221 -7.82 15.77 7.78
N SER A 222 -7.96 17.01 8.27
CA SER A 222 -6.90 17.74 8.99
C SER A 222 -7.11 17.64 10.51
N PHE A 223 -6.10 17.19 11.24
CA PHE A 223 -6.17 16.98 12.69
C PHE A 223 -5.72 18.21 13.47
N THR A 224 -6.31 18.44 14.64
CA THR A 224 -5.91 19.51 15.58
C THR A 224 -5.11 18.93 16.75
N PRO A 225 -3.98 19.56 17.13
CA PRO A 225 -3.42 20.81 16.59
C PRO A 225 -2.67 20.64 15.27
N CYS A 226 -2.36 19.42 14.87
CA CYS A 226 -1.69 19.12 13.60
C CYS A 226 -1.92 17.68 13.17
N GLY A 227 -1.59 17.39 11.92
CA GLY A 227 -1.70 16.07 11.32
C GLY A 227 -2.65 16.06 10.13
N TYR A 228 -2.50 15.08 9.26
CA TYR A 228 -3.37 14.92 8.11
C TYR A 228 -3.51 13.45 7.73
N SER A 229 -4.69 13.06 7.28
CA SER A 229 -4.92 11.76 6.65
C SER A 229 -5.90 11.88 5.50
N SER A 230 -5.72 11.03 4.49
CA SER A 230 -6.66 10.96 3.37
C SER A 230 -6.73 9.57 2.76
N ASN A 231 -7.90 9.24 2.24
CA ASN A 231 -8.13 8.12 1.35
C ASN A 231 -8.63 8.63 0.01
N ALA A 232 -8.23 7.98 -1.05
CA ALA A 232 -8.80 8.23 -2.35
C ALA A 232 -9.16 6.91 -3.04
N LEU A 233 -10.29 6.90 -3.73
CA LEU A 233 -10.69 5.85 -4.66
C LEU A 233 -10.44 6.33 -6.09
N LEU A 234 -9.93 5.43 -6.92
CA LEU A 234 -9.42 5.71 -8.26
C LEU A 234 -10.03 4.74 -9.25
N LYS A 235 -10.41 5.22 -10.44
CA LYS A 235 -10.69 4.36 -11.59
C LYS A 235 -9.46 4.26 -12.47
N TRP A 236 -9.11 3.05 -12.92
CA TRP A 236 -7.95 2.80 -13.76
C TRP A 236 -8.24 1.77 -14.86
N GLY A 237 -7.38 1.71 -15.88
CA GLY A 237 -7.55 0.83 -17.03
C GLY A 237 -8.83 1.11 -17.81
N ASP A 238 -9.55 0.07 -18.20
CA ASP A 238 -10.81 0.21 -18.96
C ASP A 238 -11.88 1.01 -18.19
N ALA A 239 -11.90 0.93 -16.86
CA ALA A 239 -12.82 1.67 -16.01
C ALA A 239 -12.57 3.20 -16.02
N ALA A 240 -11.36 3.65 -16.39
CA ALA A 240 -11.05 5.06 -16.56
C ALA A 240 -11.61 5.65 -17.85
N ASN A 241 -11.85 4.80 -18.87
CA ASN A 241 -12.34 5.21 -20.18
C ASN A 241 -13.87 5.10 -20.32
N ASP A 242 -14.54 4.43 -19.37
CA ASP A 242 -15.98 4.26 -19.40
C ASP A 242 -16.69 5.59 -19.09
N LYS A 243 -17.05 6.31 -20.15
CA LYS A 243 -17.87 7.52 -20.10
C LYS A 243 -19.37 7.21 -19.88
N GLY A 244 -19.72 6.02 -19.40
CA GLY A 244 -21.10 5.64 -19.08
C GLY A 244 -21.93 5.24 -20.29
N LEU A 245 -21.31 4.73 -21.36
CA LEU A 245 -22.06 4.20 -22.49
C LEU A 245 -22.11 2.67 -22.41
N THR A 246 -23.16 2.16 -21.78
CA THR A 246 -23.51 0.73 -21.80
C THR A 246 -23.71 0.29 -23.25
N SER A 247 -22.69 -0.34 -23.83
CA SER A 247 -22.83 -1.18 -25.01
C SER A 247 -22.05 -2.45 -24.76
N GLY A 248 -22.77 -3.55 -24.68
CA GLY A 248 -22.17 -4.88 -24.60
C GLY A 248 -21.29 -5.17 -25.80
N THR A 249 -20.53 -6.26 -25.64
CA THR A 249 -19.54 -6.86 -26.55
C THR A 249 -18.15 -6.22 -26.50
N ASN A 250 -17.28 -6.81 -25.67
CA ASN A 250 -16.09 -7.51 -26.17
C ASN A 250 -15.51 -8.42 -25.08
N SER A 251 -15.44 -9.71 -25.41
CA SER A 251 -14.72 -10.77 -24.72
C SER A 251 -13.21 -10.56 -24.90
N GLY A 252 -12.65 -9.64 -24.13
CA GLY A 252 -11.23 -9.52 -23.83
C GLY A 252 -11.08 -9.31 -22.33
N ALA A 253 -10.00 -9.81 -21.73
CA ALA A 253 -9.74 -9.64 -20.30
C ALA A 253 -9.89 -8.16 -19.91
N GLN A 254 -10.77 -7.85 -18.96
CA GLN A 254 -10.91 -6.50 -18.42
C GLN A 254 -9.59 -6.09 -17.77
N THR A 255 -8.94 -5.03 -18.26
CA THR A 255 -7.62 -4.59 -17.80
C THR A 255 -7.69 -3.35 -16.90
N GLY A 256 -8.75 -3.25 -16.09
CA GLY A 256 -8.97 -2.12 -15.20
C GLY A 256 -10.01 -2.39 -14.13
N GLY A 257 -10.13 -1.46 -13.19
CA GLY A 257 -11.03 -1.57 -12.04
C GLY A 257 -10.95 -0.34 -11.16
N GLU A 258 -11.27 -0.52 -9.88
CA GLU A 258 -11.02 0.48 -8.84
C GLU A 258 -9.71 0.20 -8.11
N GLY A 259 -9.06 1.26 -7.67
CA GLY A 259 -7.89 1.22 -6.80
C GLY A 259 -7.99 2.31 -5.75
N TYR A 260 -6.98 2.38 -4.89
CA TYR A 260 -6.89 3.40 -3.87
C TYR A 260 -5.51 4.03 -3.81
N TYR A 261 -5.45 5.20 -3.21
CA TYR A 261 -4.27 5.62 -2.48
C TYR A 261 -4.65 6.12 -1.09
N THR A 262 -3.73 6.03 -0.15
CA THR A 262 -3.89 6.60 1.19
C THR A 262 -2.63 7.34 1.63
N ILE A 263 -2.83 8.44 2.37
CA ILE A 263 -1.77 9.30 2.88
C ILE A 263 -2.00 9.54 4.37
N HIS A 264 -0.93 9.46 5.16
CA HIS A 264 -0.92 9.84 6.57
C HIS A 264 0.32 10.68 6.86
N VAL A 265 0.15 11.77 7.61
CA VAL A 265 1.21 12.74 7.90
C VAL A 265 1.24 13.10 9.38
N THR A 266 2.43 12.98 9.96
CA THR A 266 2.83 13.45 11.29
C THR A 266 3.87 14.55 11.08
N PRO A 267 3.50 15.84 11.15
CA PRO A 267 4.37 16.94 10.70
C PRO A 267 5.40 17.42 11.74
N GLU A 268 5.33 16.95 12.98
CA GLU A 268 6.13 17.49 14.09
C GLU A 268 7.64 17.36 13.88
N GLU A 269 8.36 18.41 14.25
CA GLU A 269 9.82 18.46 14.11
C GLU A 269 10.50 17.36 14.96
N GLY A 270 11.54 16.75 14.40
CA GLY A 270 12.33 15.69 15.07
C GLY A 270 11.83 14.27 14.78
N TRP A 271 10.53 14.08 14.56
CA TRP A 271 9.93 12.79 14.19
C TRP A 271 8.95 12.89 13.02
N SER A 272 9.10 13.93 12.18
CA SER A 272 8.22 14.14 11.04
C SER A 272 8.23 12.94 10.10
N TYR A 273 7.03 12.50 9.75
CA TYR A 273 6.78 11.29 8.99
C TYR A 273 5.60 11.47 8.03
N ALA A 274 5.71 10.91 6.84
CA ALA A 274 4.58 10.76 5.94
C ALA A 274 4.64 9.41 5.25
N SER A 275 3.48 8.78 5.04
CA SER A 275 3.37 7.58 4.21
C SER A 275 2.40 7.82 3.07
N PHE A 276 2.77 7.37 1.88
CA PHE A 276 1.87 7.20 0.75
C PHE A 276 1.80 5.71 0.42
N GLU A 277 0.61 5.19 0.14
CA GLU A 277 0.39 3.80 -0.30
C GLU A 277 -0.64 3.79 -1.43
N CYS A 278 -0.43 2.98 -2.47
CA CYS A 278 -1.33 2.89 -3.61
C CYS A 278 -1.27 1.49 -4.25
N ASN A 279 -2.42 0.99 -4.72
CA ASN A 279 -2.50 -0.30 -5.40
C ASN A 279 -2.81 -0.22 -6.91
N VAL A 280 -2.92 0.99 -7.48
CA VAL A 280 -3.14 1.14 -8.92
C VAL A 280 -1.87 0.74 -9.66
N PRO A 281 -1.92 -0.21 -10.62
CA PRO A 281 -0.76 -0.57 -11.42
C PRO A 281 -0.22 0.64 -12.22
N LEU A 282 1.06 0.97 -12.01
CA LEU A 282 1.71 2.12 -12.64
C LEU A 282 2.70 1.68 -13.69
N ARG A 283 2.61 2.30 -14.87
CA ARG A 283 3.58 2.11 -15.95
C ARG A 283 4.94 2.67 -15.55
N THR A 284 6.01 2.05 -16.04
CA THR A 284 7.39 2.55 -15.86
C THR A 284 7.89 3.33 -17.08
N ASP A 285 7.18 3.21 -18.20
CA ASP A 285 7.42 3.99 -19.42
C ASP A 285 6.74 5.36 -19.34
N PRO A 286 7.40 6.41 -19.85
CA PRO A 286 6.89 7.77 -19.77
C PRO A 286 5.61 7.94 -20.60
N LEU A 287 4.59 8.53 -19.97
CA LEU A 287 3.37 8.99 -20.61
C LEU A 287 3.52 10.43 -21.11
N GLY A 288 2.78 10.76 -22.17
CA GLY A 288 2.83 12.07 -22.83
C GLY A 288 1.59 12.95 -22.64
N LYS A 289 0.60 12.53 -21.84
CA LYS A 289 -0.66 13.26 -21.66
C LYS A 289 -0.98 13.46 -20.18
N ASP A 290 -1.44 14.66 -19.84
CA ASP A 290 -1.75 15.06 -18.46
C ASP A 290 -3.07 14.47 -17.92
N ASP A 291 -3.93 13.92 -18.80
CA ASP A 291 -5.28 13.42 -18.45
C ASP A 291 -5.32 11.91 -18.15
N GLU A 292 -4.18 11.22 -18.21
CA GLU A 292 -4.07 9.77 -17.96
C GLU A 292 -3.40 9.49 -16.61
N ILE A 293 -3.56 8.26 -16.08
CA ILE A 293 -2.88 7.80 -14.85
C ILE A 293 -1.36 8.02 -14.99
N PRO A 294 -0.68 8.66 -14.03
CA PRO A 294 0.73 8.99 -14.16
C PRO A 294 1.62 7.73 -14.19
N ASP A 295 2.76 7.81 -14.87
CA ASP A 295 3.81 6.80 -14.71
C ASP A 295 4.41 6.86 -13.29
N LEU A 296 5.02 5.74 -12.88
CA LEU A 296 5.62 5.56 -11.56
C LEU A 296 6.63 6.67 -11.21
N LYS A 297 7.47 7.05 -12.17
CA LYS A 297 8.49 8.09 -11.97
C LYS A 297 7.85 9.47 -11.77
N THR A 298 6.80 9.77 -12.51
CA THR A 298 6.03 11.02 -12.39
C THR A 298 5.32 11.08 -11.04
N LEU A 299 4.66 10.00 -10.60
CA LEU A 299 4.01 9.93 -9.29
C LEU A 299 5.00 10.19 -8.15
N ILE A 300 6.14 9.49 -8.13
CA ILE A 300 7.19 9.68 -7.10
C ILE A 300 7.64 11.14 -7.04
N ARG A 301 7.84 11.77 -8.21
CA ARG A 301 8.24 13.18 -8.27
C ARG A 301 7.18 14.13 -7.73
N ARG A 302 5.89 13.86 -7.97
CA ARG A 302 4.78 14.64 -7.39
C ARG A 302 4.79 14.50 -5.87
N ILE A 303 4.86 13.28 -5.33
CA ILE A 303 4.90 13.01 -3.89
C ILE A 303 6.09 13.69 -3.22
N VAL A 304 7.30 13.52 -3.75
CA VAL A 304 8.52 14.12 -3.20
C VAL A 304 8.49 15.65 -3.27
N LYS A 305 7.83 16.22 -4.28
CA LYS A 305 7.63 17.68 -4.39
C LYS A 305 6.70 18.21 -3.28
N ILE A 306 5.72 17.44 -2.85
CA ILE A 306 4.78 17.81 -1.79
C ILE A 306 5.47 17.74 -0.42
N PHE A 307 6.08 16.60 -0.10
CA PHE A 307 6.57 16.31 1.25
C PHE A 307 8.02 16.69 1.52
N GLU A 308 8.80 16.95 0.46
CA GLU A 308 10.24 17.33 0.52
C GLU A 308 11.04 16.55 1.60
N PRO A 309 11.04 15.20 1.58
CA PRO A 309 11.63 14.41 2.66
C PRO A 309 13.17 14.41 2.66
N GLY A 310 13.79 14.44 3.84
CA GLY A 310 15.23 14.23 3.99
C GLY A 310 15.65 12.77 3.78
N ARG A 311 14.73 11.82 4.04
CA ARG A 311 14.90 10.38 3.81
C ARG A 311 13.62 9.77 3.29
N LEU A 312 13.73 8.82 2.36
CA LEU A 312 12.60 8.01 1.95
C LEU A 312 12.97 6.55 1.71
N THR A 313 12.03 5.67 2.00
CA THR A 313 12.06 4.23 1.70
C THR A 313 10.89 3.90 0.80
N MET A 314 11.12 3.06 -0.20
CA MET A 314 10.10 2.63 -1.14
C MET A 314 10.02 1.11 -1.17
N THR A 315 8.80 0.58 -1.12
CA THR A 315 8.47 -0.82 -1.36
C THR A 315 7.52 -0.89 -2.54
N LEU A 316 7.71 -1.86 -3.42
CA LEU A 316 6.74 -2.19 -4.45
C LEU A 316 6.59 -3.71 -4.52
N PHE A 317 5.37 -4.17 -4.27
CA PHE A 317 4.94 -5.55 -4.45
C PHE A 317 4.22 -5.71 -5.79
N ILE A 318 4.56 -6.78 -6.51
CA ILE A 318 3.91 -7.18 -7.76
C ILE A 318 3.72 -8.70 -7.71
N SER A 319 2.56 -9.22 -8.12
CA SER A 319 2.35 -10.66 -8.31
C SER A 319 3.36 -11.24 -9.32
N SER A 320 3.98 -12.38 -8.99
CA SER A 320 5.07 -12.99 -9.78
C SER A 320 4.62 -13.67 -11.08
N GLU A 321 3.31 -13.91 -11.28
CA GLU A 321 2.80 -14.53 -12.51
C GLU A 321 3.10 -13.69 -13.77
N ASP A 322 3.26 -12.37 -13.60
CA ASP A 322 3.69 -11.46 -14.67
C ASP A 322 5.20 -11.48 -14.94
N ASN A 323 6.01 -11.97 -13.98
CA ASN A 323 7.47 -11.84 -14.01
C ASN A 323 8.15 -13.05 -14.66
N ASN A 324 7.55 -14.25 -14.54
CA ASN A 324 8.07 -15.49 -15.13
C ASN A 324 8.23 -15.40 -16.66
N ASN A 325 7.32 -14.71 -17.34
CA ASN A 325 7.36 -14.57 -18.81
C ASN A 325 8.50 -13.66 -19.30
N ALA A 326 8.98 -12.71 -18.48
CA ALA A 326 10.00 -11.74 -18.87
C ALA A 326 11.42 -12.31 -18.74
N GLU A 327 11.69 -13.11 -17.71
CA GLU A 327 13.00 -13.74 -17.50
C GLU A 327 13.32 -14.77 -18.59
N GLU A 328 12.35 -15.58 -18.99
CA GLU A 328 12.51 -16.58 -20.07
C GLU A 328 12.78 -15.94 -21.44
N GLN A 329 12.33 -14.70 -21.65
CA GLN A 329 12.51 -13.95 -22.91
C GLN A 329 13.72 -13.00 -22.89
N GLY A 330 14.51 -12.98 -21.81
CA GLY A 330 15.67 -12.09 -21.66
C GLY A 330 15.31 -10.61 -21.59
N GLY A 331 14.07 -10.28 -21.19
CA GLY A 331 13.57 -8.92 -21.00
C GLY A 331 13.92 -8.33 -19.63
N GLU A 332 13.70 -7.02 -19.46
CA GLU A 332 13.79 -6.36 -18.15
C GLU A 332 12.54 -6.75 -17.32
N THR A 333 12.76 -7.24 -16.10
CA THR A 333 11.67 -7.61 -15.19
C THR A 333 10.90 -6.39 -14.71
N ALA A 334 9.65 -6.54 -14.28
CA ALA A 334 8.84 -5.44 -13.75
C ALA A 334 9.52 -4.76 -12.53
N ILE A 335 10.22 -5.56 -11.72
CA ILE A 335 11.00 -5.12 -10.56
C ILE A 335 12.23 -4.31 -10.98
N GLU A 336 12.96 -4.74 -12.00
CA GLU A 336 14.09 -3.97 -12.52
C GLU A 336 13.64 -2.63 -13.10
N ALA A 337 12.54 -2.64 -13.86
CA ALA A 337 11.92 -1.44 -14.39
C ALA A 337 11.49 -0.48 -13.26
N ALA A 338 10.90 -0.99 -12.18
CA ALA A 338 10.54 -0.20 -11.00
C ALA A 338 11.78 0.39 -10.31
N GLN A 339 12.83 -0.40 -10.09
CA GLN A 339 14.09 0.05 -9.49
C GLN A 339 14.77 1.15 -10.32
N ARG A 340 14.68 1.06 -11.65
CA ARG A 340 15.13 2.10 -12.58
C ARG A 340 14.27 3.35 -12.46
N ALA A 341 12.94 3.21 -12.39
CA ALA A 341 12.01 4.32 -12.19
C ALA A 341 12.26 5.06 -10.86
N PHE A 342 12.44 4.34 -9.75
CA PHE A 342 12.79 4.89 -8.43
C PHE A 342 14.04 5.76 -8.51
N LYS A 343 15.11 5.21 -9.08
CA LYS A 343 16.38 5.95 -9.27
C LYS A 343 16.19 7.16 -10.18
N ALA A 344 15.49 7.01 -11.30
CA ALA A 344 15.28 8.08 -12.26
C ALA A 344 14.42 9.23 -11.70
N ALA A 345 13.45 8.93 -10.84
CA ALA A 345 12.61 9.92 -10.20
C ALA A 345 13.40 10.85 -9.28
N LEU A 346 14.36 10.28 -8.54
CA LEU A 346 15.04 10.95 -7.41
C LEU A 346 16.45 11.46 -7.73
N THR A 347 17.07 10.96 -8.80
CA THR A 347 18.46 11.30 -9.16
C THR A 347 18.61 12.02 -10.50
N VAL A 348 17.58 12.02 -11.34
CA VAL A 348 17.63 12.69 -12.66
C VAL A 348 16.78 13.97 -12.60
N PRO A 349 17.34 15.15 -12.89
CA PRO A 349 16.59 16.39 -12.93
C PRO A 349 15.51 16.34 -14.04
N PRO A 350 14.39 17.08 -13.90
CA PRO A 350 13.39 17.19 -14.96
C PRO A 350 14.02 17.81 -16.23
N LEU A 351 13.74 17.24 -17.40
CA LEU A 351 14.14 17.78 -18.70
C LEU A 351 13.23 18.96 -19.10
N SER A 352 13.20 20.04 -18.32
CA SER A 352 12.69 21.35 -18.75
C SER A 352 12.80 22.41 -17.65
N SER A 353 13.80 23.28 -17.78
CA SER A 353 13.52 24.71 -17.79
C SER A 353 14.39 25.32 -18.90
N PRO A 354 13.83 26.07 -19.86
CA PRO A 354 14.67 26.84 -20.77
C PRO A 354 15.49 27.78 -19.89
N LYS A 355 16.81 27.85 -20.13
CA LYS A 355 17.66 28.88 -19.55
C LYS A 355 17.01 30.22 -19.86
N ARG A 356 16.30 30.82 -18.90
CA ARG A 356 16.04 32.25 -18.95
C ARG A 356 17.40 32.90 -18.80
N SER A 357 17.87 33.53 -19.86
CA SER A 357 19.02 34.43 -19.81
C SER A 357 18.68 35.58 -18.87
N SER A 358 18.95 35.44 -17.58
CA SER A 358 18.95 36.58 -16.66
C SER A 358 20.29 37.29 -16.78
N THR A 359 20.27 38.45 -17.42
CA THR A 359 21.35 39.45 -17.40
C THR A 359 21.44 40.14 -16.03
N ASP A 360 21.49 39.37 -14.95
CA ASP A 360 21.75 39.91 -13.63
C ASP A 360 22.48 38.88 -12.78
N GLY A 361 23.72 39.22 -12.40
CA GLY A 361 24.71 38.34 -11.78
C GLY A 361 24.43 38.01 -10.32
N ARG A 362 23.29 37.39 -10.03
CA ARG A 362 23.04 36.72 -8.74
C ARG A 362 22.75 35.24 -8.99
N PRO A 363 23.51 34.31 -8.37
CA PRO A 363 23.25 32.89 -8.55
C PRO A 363 21.87 32.56 -7.97
N ALA A 364 20.94 32.16 -8.84
CA ALA A 364 19.68 31.57 -8.43
C ALA A 364 19.99 30.25 -7.69
N HIS A 365 19.84 30.25 -6.37
CA HIS A 365 19.83 29.03 -5.57
C HIS A 365 18.60 28.19 -5.94
N VAL A 366 18.76 27.27 -6.91
CA VAL A 366 17.83 26.15 -7.12
C VAL A 366 18.65 24.85 -7.08
N GLY A 367 19.33 24.63 -5.96
CA GLY A 367 19.83 23.31 -5.61
C GLY A 367 18.69 22.51 -5.01
N ARG A 368 17.80 21.93 -5.83
CA ARG A 368 16.96 20.83 -5.34
C ARG A 368 17.93 19.69 -5.01
N GLY A 369 18.01 19.30 -3.73
CA GLY A 369 18.93 18.27 -3.29
C GLY A 369 18.70 17.00 -4.11
N MET A 370 19.75 16.53 -4.77
CA MET A 370 19.72 15.25 -5.46
C MET A 370 19.77 14.16 -4.40
N TYR A 371 18.86 13.19 -4.46
CA TYR A 371 18.92 12.07 -3.53
C TYR A 371 20.07 11.12 -3.89
N LYS A 372 20.64 10.46 -2.89
CA LYS A 372 21.56 9.34 -3.04
C LYS A 372 20.81 8.07 -2.66
N ARG A 373 20.78 7.08 -3.56
CA ARG A 373 20.31 5.73 -3.22
C ARG A 373 21.29 5.10 -2.24
N THR A 374 20.80 4.66 -1.08
CA THR A 374 21.59 4.02 -0.03
C THR A 374 21.49 2.50 -0.07
N ASP A 375 20.32 1.96 -0.45
CA ASP A 375 20.09 0.52 -0.58
C ASP A 375 19.21 0.22 -1.81
N LYS A 376 19.44 -0.94 -2.44
CA LYS A 376 18.61 -1.56 -3.48
C LYS A 376 18.55 -3.05 -3.14
N ILE A 377 17.36 -3.58 -2.88
CA ILE A 377 17.15 -4.99 -2.56
C ILE A 377 15.94 -5.47 -3.36
N ASN A 378 16.07 -6.63 -3.99
CA ASN A 378 14.97 -7.31 -4.66
C ASN A 378 14.78 -8.67 -3.96
N TYR A 379 13.53 -9.03 -3.71
CA TYR A 379 13.16 -10.33 -3.16
C TYR A 379 12.06 -10.95 -4.00
N GLU A 380 12.06 -12.27 -4.06
CA GLU A 380 10.95 -13.09 -4.54
C GLU A 380 10.41 -13.86 -3.34
N PHE A 381 9.09 -13.81 -3.18
CA PHE A 381 8.31 -14.53 -2.18
C PHE A 381 7.30 -15.38 -2.94
N GLY A 382 6.80 -16.48 -2.39
CA GLY A 382 5.91 -17.42 -3.12
C GLY A 382 4.69 -16.75 -3.77
N GLY A 383 4.84 -16.33 -5.03
CA GLY A 383 3.86 -15.60 -5.84
C GLY A 383 3.98 -14.07 -5.87
N TYR A 384 4.99 -13.45 -5.25
CA TYR A 384 5.23 -11.99 -5.30
C TYR A 384 6.69 -11.61 -5.40
N ASP A 385 6.95 -10.57 -6.18
CA ASP A 385 8.23 -9.90 -6.20
C ASP A 385 8.18 -8.56 -5.48
N LEU A 386 9.25 -8.25 -4.76
CA LEU A 386 9.45 -7.03 -3.99
C LEU A 386 10.64 -6.23 -4.51
N ALA A 387 10.39 -4.97 -4.89
CA ALA A 387 11.41 -3.96 -5.06
C ALA A 387 11.52 -3.09 -3.80
N PHE A 388 12.64 -3.17 -3.08
CA PHE A 388 12.96 -2.27 -1.97
C PHE A 388 14.08 -1.32 -2.35
N ALA A 389 13.91 -0.04 -2.02
CA ALA A 389 14.97 0.95 -2.16
C ALA A 389 14.91 2.03 -1.07
N SER A 390 16.07 2.49 -0.61
CA SER A 390 16.20 3.60 0.34
C SER A 390 17.02 4.73 -0.26
N PHE A 391 16.65 5.97 0.08
CA PHE A 391 17.28 7.19 -0.42
C PHE A 391 17.43 8.24 0.67
N GLU A 392 18.53 8.99 0.60
CA GLU A 392 18.79 10.13 1.48
C GLU A 392 19.08 11.39 0.64
N LEU A 393 18.56 12.53 1.07
CA LEU A 393 18.85 13.82 0.46
C LEU A 393 20.33 14.18 0.67
N ARG A 394 21.02 14.66 -0.37
CA ARG A 394 22.43 15.08 -0.31
C ARG A 394 22.64 16.46 0.27
#